data_AF-A0A7Y3FPN7-F1
#
_entry.id   AF-A0A7Y3FPN7-F1
#
_cell.length_a   1.000
_cell.length_b   1.000
_cell.length_c   1.000
_cell.angle_alpha   90.00
_cell.angle_beta   90.00
_cell.angle_gamma   90.00
#
_symmetry.space_group_name_H-M   'P 1'
#
loop_
_entity.id
_entity.type
_entity.pdbx_description
1 polymer ?
#
loop_
_entity_poly.entity_id
_entity_poly.type
_entity_poly.pdbx_seq_one_letter_code
_entity_poly.pdbx_strand_id
1 'polypeptide(L)'
;FDKSICIGCKACIAACPYDAIFINPDDKSAEKCNFCAHRLDVGLEPACVVVCPTQALLVGDMNDPLSAVSQIIHQDAVAVRRPEKETRPKVFYKGADQATLDPLGARRPDGGLFMWSEQGDMDHQVHSGHPGPWNSSAAAVVSYDVPHRAPWDWRVSAYTFTKSVAAGAYLVPLLLGALGFLPLTSALWGTQAPLIAMAALVVTGAFLVWDLEHPERFWMVLFKPQWRSWLVRGGFIITGYGGVLAAHLGASMIGRADLTPLLGWVGGPLAAMTAVYTAYLFAQSRARDLWQSPLLPAHLLVQALLAGSAILVVALAMSGMASTAGEAATTGAVGVIPGALVACFRLAIASHILLVLGEATMGHPTAHAALAAREMVRGAYGHFFWVGLAAALLGLIAVGWSPVIAGTAALVGLALYEHAFVQAGQAVPLA
;
A
#
# COMPACT_ATOMS: atom_id res chain seq x y z
N PHE A 1 17.60 12.25 13.88
CA PHE A 1 16.24 11.69 13.99
C PHE A 1 15.65 12.25 15.24
N ASP A 2 14.55 12.98 15.13
CA ASP A 2 13.82 13.42 16.32
C ASP A 2 12.83 12.32 16.71
N LYS A 3 13.19 11.58 17.76
CA LYS A 3 12.41 10.45 18.28
C LYS A 3 11.08 10.89 18.88
N SER A 4 10.99 12.14 19.34
CA SER A 4 9.79 12.68 20.00
C SER A 4 8.62 12.91 19.04
N ILE A 5 8.92 13.10 17.75
CA ILE A 5 7.91 13.33 16.70
C ILE A 5 7.67 12.11 15.81
N CYS A 6 8.46 11.05 15.96
CA CYS A 6 8.28 9.84 15.18
C CYS A 6 6.95 9.17 15.57
N ILE A 7 6.09 8.91 14.58
CA ILE A 7 4.83 8.17 14.76
C ILE A 7 4.98 6.67 14.44
N GLY A 8 6.15 6.24 13.94
CA GLY A 8 6.37 4.85 13.56
C GLY A 8 5.54 4.35 12.38
N CYS A 9 5.23 5.19 11.38
CA CYS A 9 4.43 4.80 10.22
C CYS A 9 5.15 3.96 9.17
N LYS A 10 6.48 3.75 9.32
CA LYS A 10 7.34 2.91 8.47
C LYS A 10 7.45 3.32 6.99
N ALA A 11 6.78 4.40 6.58
CA ALA A 11 6.87 4.91 5.20
C ALA A 11 8.30 5.26 4.76
N CYS A 12 9.16 5.71 5.68
CA CYS A 12 10.57 5.96 5.38
C CYS A 12 11.36 4.68 5.07
N ILE A 13 11.02 3.56 5.73
CA ILE A 13 11.61 2.24 5.48
C ILE A 13 11.20 1.76 4.08
N ALA A 14 9.90 1.81 3.78
CA ALA A 14 9.39 1.45 2.45
C ALA A 14 9.94 2.32 1.31
N ALA A 15 10.32 3.57 1.59
CA ALA A 15 10.90 4.49 0.62
C ALA A 15 12.41 4.33 0.41
N CYS A 16 13.15 3.74 1.37
CA CYS A 16 14.60 3.62 1.29
C CYS A 16 15.00 2.49 0.35
N PRO A 17 15.71 2.73 -0.77
CA PRO A 17 16.15 1.65 -1.67
C PRO A 17 17.34 0.85 -1.14
N TYR A 18 17.89 1.26 0.01
CA TYR A 18 19.14 0.74 0.58
C TYR A 18 18.94 -0.10 1.85
N ASP A 19 17.68 -0.36 2.19
CA ASP A 19 17.26 -0.98 3.44
C ASP A 19 17.94 -0.43 4.72
N ALA A 20 18.35 0.84 4.68
CA ALA A 20 19.23 1.41 5.69
C ALA A 20 18.47 1.92 6.92
N ILE A 21 17.14 1.92 6.88
CA ILE A 21 16.27 2.46 7.93
C ILE A 21 15.52 1.31 8.60
N PHE A 22 15.52 1.26 9.92
CA PHE A 22 14.82 0.25 10.70
C PHE A 22 14.06 0.90 11.86
N ILE A 23 13.14 0.15 12.48
CA ILE A 23 12.51 0.54 13.74
C ILE A 23 13.35 0.00 14.88
N ASN A 24 13.84 0.89 15.75
CA ASN A 24 14.58 0.47 16.93
C ASN A 24 13.64 -0.33 17.86
N PRO A 25 14.04 -1.55 18.29
CA PRO A 25 13.18 -2.41 19.10
C PRO A 25 12.86 -1.83 20.49
N ASP A 26 13.73 -0.97 21.02
CA ASP A 26 13.62 -0.43 22.38
C ASP A 26 12.67 0.77 22.45
N ASP A 27 12.83 1.74 21.55
CA ASP A 27 12.06 2.99 21.57
C ASP A 27 11.01 3.13 20.46
N LYS A 28 10.95 2.15 19.56
CA LYS A 28 10.01 2.08 18.43
C LYS A 28 10.07 3.24 17.43
N SER A 29 11.15 4.01 17.45
CA SER A 29 11.40 5.09 16.50
C SER A 29 12.21 4.61 15.29
N ALA A 30 12.01 5.26 14.14
CA ALA A 30 12.80 5.00 12.95
C ALA A 30 14.23 5.54 13.11
N GLU A 31 15.21 4.68 12.86
CA GLU A 31 16.63 4.99 12.96
C GLU A 31 17.40 4.55 11.70
N LYS A 32 18.56 5.18 11.49
CA LYS A 32 19.57 4.75 10.51
C LYS A 32 20.94 5.16 11.02
N CYS A 33 21.99 4.61 10.43
CA CYS A 33 23.36 5.05 10.67
C CYS A 33 23.48 6.57 10.51
N ASN A 34 23.96 7.24 11.57
CA ASN A 34 24.22 8.69 11.59
C ASN A 34 25.73 9.00 11.52
N PHE A 35 26.53 8.06 11.02
CA PHE A 35 28.00 8.15 10.96
C PHE A 35 28.64 8.45 12.32
N CYS A 36 28.04 7.96 13.41
CA CYS A 36 28.46 8.28 14.77
C CYS A 36 28.59 9.79 15.00
N ALA A 37 27.57 10.59 14.65
CA ALA A 37 27.58 12.05 14.77
C ALA A 37 28.20 12.56 16.08
N HIS A 38 27.83 11.97 17.23
CA HIS A 38 28.37 12.30 18.55
C HIS A 38 29.91 12.15 18.69
N ARG A 39 30.55 11.32 17.87
CA ARG A 39 32.02 11.16 17.80
C ARG A 39 32.63 12.19 16.87
N LEU A 40 32.03 12.38 15.70
CA LEU A 40 32.48 13.38 14.73
C LEU A 40 32.46 14.80 15.33
N ASP A 41 31.44 15.12 16.13
CA ASP A 41 31.29 16.42 16.81
C ASP A 41 32.45 16.74 17.78
N VAL A 42 33.16 15.72 18.28
CA VAL A 42 34.34 15.87 19.16
C VAL A 42 35.66 15.54 18.45
N GLY A 43 35.66 15.48 17.12
CA GLY A 43 36.86 15.24 16.31
C GLY A 43 37.34 13.78 16.28
N LEU A 44 36.48 12.82 16.67
CA LEU A 44 36.78 11.39 16.61
C LEU A 44 36.16 10.75 15.36
N GLU A 45 36.85 9.75 14.79
CA GLU A 45 36.31 8.94 13.70
C GLU A 45 35.16 8.02 14.16
N PRO A 46 34.25 7.64 13.25
CA PRO A 46 33.18 6.68 13.55
C PRO A 46 33.74 5.34 14.04
N ALA A 47 33.02 4.68 14.95
CA ALA A 47 33.51 3.45 15.59
C ALA A 47 33.81 2.33 14.58
N CYS A 48 33.01 2.21 13.52
CA CYS A 48 33.23 1.23 12.46
C CYS A 48 34.48 1.51 11.61
N VAL A 49 34.89 2.78 11.47
CA VAL A 49 36.13 3.17 10.78
C VAL A 49 37.33 2.80 11.64
N VAL A 50 37.31 3.18 12.93
CA VAL A 50 38.39 2.91 13.88
C VAL A 50 38.68 1.42 14.05
N VAL A 51 37.64 0.57 14.10
CA VAL A 51 37.79 -0.87 14.32
C VAL A 51 38.22 -1.63 13.06
N CYS A 52 38.14 -1.03 11.87
CA CYS A 52 38.39 -1.73 10.61
C CYS A 52 39.90 -1.96 10.41
N PRO A 53 40.41 -3.21 10.52
CA PRO A 53 41.85 -3.46 10.47
C PRO A 53 42.45 -3.24 9.07
N THR A 54 41.62 -3.38 8.03
CA THR A 54 42.02 -3.22 6.62
C THR A 54 41.73 -1.82 6.08
N GLN A 55 41.18 -0.91 6.89
CA GLN A 55 40.80 0.44 6.47
C GLN A 55 39.86 0.46 5.26
N ALA A 56 38.97 -0.54 5.15
CA ALA A 56 37.99 -0.65 4.07
C ALA A 56 36.84 0.36 4.17
N LEU A 57 36.67 1.01 5.33
CA LEU A 57 35.65 2.02 5.59
C LEU A 57 36.31 3.38 5.76
N LEU A 58 35.83 4.37 5.00
CA LEU A 58 36.30 5.75 5.06
C LEU A 58 35.10 6.69 5.21
N VAL A 59 35.21 7.67 6.09
CA VAL A 59 34.19 8.70 6.33
C VAL A 59 34.87 10.06 6.31
N GLY A 60 34.31 11.01 5.58
CA GLY A 60 34.90 12.34 5.40
C GLY A 60 33.96 13.30 4.68
N ASP A 61 34.33 14.58 4.63
CA ASP A 61 33.56 15.61 3.92
C ASP A 61 33.87 15.59 2.43
N MET A 62 32.89 15.23 1.60
CA MET A 62 33.03 15.23 0.14
C MET A 62 33.26 16.63 -0.44
N ASN A 63 32.94 17.70 0.30
CA ASN A 63 33.17 19.07 -0.16
C ASN A 63 34.59 19.57 0.13
N ASP A 64 35.36 18.86 0.96
CA ASP A 64 36.77 19.15 1.19
C ASP A 64 37.63 18.35 0.19
N PRO A 65 38.29 19.01 -0.78
CA PRO A 65 39.15 18.34 -1.76
C PRO A 65 40.37 17.66 -1.15
N LEU A 66 40.77 18.06 0.07
CA LEU A 66 41.88 17.46 0.79
C LEU A 66 41.48 16.20 1.56
N SER A 67 40.17 15.92 1.71
CA SER A 67 39.71 14.72 2.39
C SER A 67 40.02 13.46 1.56
N ALA A 68 40.39 12.38 2.26
CA ALA A 68 40.69 11.09 1.62
C ALA A 68 39.50 10.56 0.80
N VAL A 69 38.28 10.76 1.28
CA VAL A 69 37.04 10.36 0.59
C VAL A 69 36.86 11.14 -0.72
N SER A 70 37.07 12.46 -0.71
CA SER A 70 36.95 13.28 -1.92
C SER A 70 38.01 12.89 -2.96
N GLN A 71 39.25 12.67 -2.54
CA GLN A 71 40.33 12.22 -3.43
C GLN A 71 40.00 10.88 -4.09
N ILE A 72 39.54 9.88 -3.34
CA ILE A 72 39.17 8.57 -3.88
C ILE A 72 38.02 8.68 -4.89
N ILE A 73 36.96 9.43 -4.56
CA ILE A 73 35.81 9.60 -5.47
C ILE A 73 36.23 10.26 -6.79
N HIS A 74 37.20 11.17 -6.76
CA HIS A 74 37.67 11.89 -7.96
C HIS A 74 38.76 11.16 -8.74
N GLN A 75 39.57 10.31 -8.09
CA GLN A 75 40.73 9.65 -8.70
C GLN A 75 40.41 8.21 -9.14
N ASP A 76 39.51 7.52 -8.44
CA ASP A 76 39.22 6.10 -8.66
C ASP A 76 37.85 5.86 -9.30
N ALA A 77 37.72 4.73 -10.00
CA ALA A 77 36.42 4.24 -10.43
C ALA A 77 35.63 3.73 -9.21
N VAL A 78 34.53 4.42 -8.90
CA VAL A 78 33.61 4.07 -7.81
C VAL A 78 32.22 3.74 -8.33
N ALA A 79 31.55 2.83 -7.64
CA ALA A 79 30.17 2.45 -7.91
C ALA A 79 29.24 2.89 -6.75
N VAL A 80 27.94 2.95 -7.02
CA VAL A 80 26.90 3.20 -6.03
C VAL A 80 25.81 2.16 -6.16
N ARG A 81 25.08 1.88 -5.07
CA ARG A 81 23.90 1.02 -5.12
C ARG A 81 22.72 1.74 -5.77
N ARG A 82 21.92 1.01 -6.55
CA ARG A 82 20.65 1.45 -7.17
C ARG A 82 20.75 2.81 -7.90
N PRO A 83 21.70 3.01 -8.83
CA PRO A 83 21.84 4.28 -9.55
C PRO A 83 20.57 4.69 -10.30
N GLU A 84 19.78 3.73 -10.78
CA GLU A 84 18.52 3.93 -11.49
C GLU A 84 17.41 4.57 -10.63
N LYS A 85 17.59 4.66 -9.30
CA LYS A 85 16.67 5.35 -8.40
C LYS A 85 16.93 6.85 -8.26
N GLU A 86 18.02 7.34 -8.82
CA GLU A 86 18.39 8.77 -8.87
C GLU A 86 18.41 9.47 -7.50
N THR A 87 18.60 8.71 -6.42
CA THR A 87 18.63 9.19 -5.02
C THR A 87 19.93 9.88 -4.64
N ARG A 88 20.94 9.89 -5.53
CA ARG A 88 22.27 10.50 -5.33
C ARG A 88 22.89 10.08 -3.98
N PRO A 89 23.12 8.77 -3.75
CA PRO A 89 23.65 8.28 -2.49
C PRO A 89 25.02 8.89 -2.17
N LYS A 90 25.35 8.94 -0.88
CA LYS A 90 26.63 9.46 -0.36
C LYS A 90 27.55 8.34 0.15
N VAL A 91 27.31 7.13 -0.34
CA VAL A 91 28.13 5.94 -0.06
C VAL A 91 28.62 5.43 -1.40
N PHE A 92 29.93 5.32 -1.53
CA PHE A 92 30.62 4.93 -2.75
C PHE A 92 31.45 3.68 -2.49
N TYR A 93 31.49 2.79 -3.47
CA TYR A 93 32.18 1.51 -3.38
C TYR A 93 33.30 1.45 -4.41
N LYS A 94 34.54 1.27 -3.95
CA LYS A 94 35.72 1.09 -4.82
C LYS A 94 35.96 -0.40 -5.01
N GLY A 95 36.03 -0.86 -6.27
CA GLY A 95 36.33 -2.26 -6.60
C GLY A 95 35.26 -3.28 -6.22
N ALA A 96 34.00 -2.85 -6.00
CA ALA A 96 32.91 -3.76 -5.68
C ALA A 96 32.34 -4.42 -6.94
N ASP A 97 32.12 -5.74 -6.85
CA ASP A 97 31.42 -6.51 -7.89
C ASP A 97 29.91 -6.25 -7.87
N GLN A 98 29.26 -6.28 -9.03
CA GLN A 98 27.81 -6.09 -9.14
C GLN A 98 27.02 -7.12 -8.32
N ALA A 99 27.51 -8.35 -8.18
CA ALA A 99 26.90 -9.38 -7.34
C ALA A 99 26.85 -9.01 -5.84
N THR A 100 27.62 -8.00 -5.40
CA THR A 100 27.60 -7.47 -4.01
C THR A 100 26.79 -6.17 -3.90
N LEU A 101 26.59 -5.46 -5.01
CA LEU A 101 25.84 -4.20 -5.06
C LEU A 101 24.36 -4.38 -5.37
N ASP A 102 24.01 -5.44 -6.11
CA ASP A 102 22.65 -5.85 -6.40
C ASP A 102 22.25 -7.04 -5.51
N PRO A 103 21.22 -6.92 -4.65
CA PRO A 103 20.75 -8.04 -3.82
C PRO A 103 20.18 -9.20 -4.63
N LEU A 104 19.84 -9.01 -5.91
CA LEU A 104 19.45 -10.06 -6.85
C LEU A 104 20.62 -10.56 -7.72
N GLY A 105 21.80 -9.99 -7.56
CA GLY A 105 22.99 -10.33 -8.35
C GLY A 105 23.55 -11.71 -8.02
N ALA A 106 23.58 -12.10 -6.74
CA ALA A 106 24.04 -13.41 -6.31
C ALA A 106 22.88 -14.41 -6.15
N ARG A 107 23.12 -15.70 -6.38
CA ARG A 107 22.13 -16.76 -6.14
C ARG A 107 21.96 -16.99 -4.64
N ARG A 108 20.74 -17.26 -4.20
CA ARG A 108 20.51 -17.75 -2.83
C ARG A 108 21.07 -19.17 -2.66
N PRO A 109 21.79 -19.48 -1.56
CA PRO A 109 22.25 -20.83 -1.29
C PRO A 109 21.08 -21.81 -1.12
N ASP A 110 21.26 -23.04 -1.60
CA ASP A 110 20.25 -24.10 -1.47
C ASP A 110 20.14 -24.53 0.00
N GLY A 111 18.90 -24.75 0.46
CA GLY A 111 18.64 -25.15 1.85
C GLY A 111 18.90 -24.06 2.90
N GLY A 112 19.15 -22.80 2.51
CA GLY A 112 19.39 -21.70 3.46
C GLY A 112 20.72 -21.80 4.21
N LEU A 113 21.64 -22.65 3.73
CA LEU A 113 22.96 -22.86 4.30
C LEU A 113 23.92 -21.77 3.81
N PHE A 114 24.14 -20.76 4.64
CA PHE A 114 25.16 -19.74 4.39
C PHE A 114 26.52 -20.24 4.87
N MET A 115 27.60 -19.59 4.43
CA MET A 115 28.97 -20.10 4.60
C MET A 115 29.33 -20.37 6.07
N TRP A 116 28.73 -19.64 7.02
CA TRP A 116 28.99 -19.78 8.46
C TRP A 116 27.74 -19.62 9.35
N SER A 117 26.54 -19.77 8.78
CA SER A 117 25.29 -19.64 9.55
C SER A 117 24.12 -20.30 8.85
N GLU A 118 23.13 -20.74 9.62
CA GLU A 118 21.77 -20.95 9.13
C GLU A 118 20.96 -19.68 9.46
N GLN A 119 20.13 -19.23 8.51
CA GLN A 119 19.12 -18.22 8.85
C GLN A 119 17.96 -18.91 9.55
N GLY A 120 17.56 -18.37 10.71
CA GLY A 120 16.32 -18.78 11.36
C GLY A 120 15.10 -18.37 10.54
N ASP A 121 14.01 -19.11 10.69
CA ASP A 121 12.71 -18.76 10.11
C ASP A 121 12.11 -17.61 10.92
N MET A 122 11.89 -16.47 10.27
CA MET A 122 11.24 -15.30 10.87
C MET A 122 9.97 -14.95 10.12
N ASP A 123 8.96 -14.52 10.85
CA ASP A 123 7.73 -14.04 10.24
C ASP A 123 8.00 -12.86 9.28
N HIS A 124 7.35 -12.90 8.11
CA HIS A 124 7.50 -11.93 7.02
C HIS A 124 8.96 -11.66 6.58
N GLN A 125 9.82 -12.69 6.61
CA GLN A 125 11.21 -12.57 6.18
C GLN A 125 11.31 -12.24 4.68
N VAL A 126 12.11 -11.23 4.36
CA VAL A 126 12.51 -10.87 3.00
C VAL A 126 13.89 -11.45 2.77
N HIS A 127 13.97 -12.43 1.87
CA HIS A 127 15.20 -13.15 1.64
C HIS A 127 16.02 -12.50 0.51
N SER A 128 17.31 -12.30 0.74
CA SER A 128 18.26 -11.83 -0.27
C SER A 128 18.58 -12.91 -1.32
N GLY A 129 19.17 -12.49 -2.42
CA GLY A 129 19.61 -13.36 -3.51
C GLY A 129 18.53 -13.66 -4.54
N HIS A 130 18.98 -14.02 -5.74
CA HIS A 130 18.12 -14.50 -6.81
C HIS A 130 17.49 -15.85 -6.43
N PRO A 131 16.15 -15.98 -6.47
CA PRO A 131 15.47 -17.23 -6.08
C PRO A 131 15.45 -18.29 -7.17
N GLY A 132 15.77 -17.92 -8.42
CA GLY A 132 15.84 -18.86 -9.53
C GLY A 132 17.19 -19.58 -9.65
N PRO A 133 17.26 -20.69 -10.41
CA PRO A 133 18.53 -21.37 -10.68
C PRO A 133 19.43 -20.62 -11.68
N TRP A 134 18.89 -19.61 -12.37
CA TRP A 134 19.58 -18.85 -13.42
C TRP A 134 19.70 -17.38 -13.02
N ASN A 135 20.92 -16.86 -12.87
CA ASN A 135 21.21 -15.43 -12.79
C ASN A 135 22.26 -15.07 -13.85
N SER A 136 22.43 -13.78 -14.15
CA SER A 136 23.48 -13.29 -15.06
C SER A 136 24.90 -13.44 -14.49
N SER A 137 25.02 -13.78 -13.21
CA SER A 137 26.28 -13.84 -12.46
C SER A 137 26.72 -15.30 -12.30
N ALA A 138 27.47 -15.82 -13.27
CA ALA A 138 27.75 -17.25 -13.47
C ALA A 138 28.46 -18.05 -12.32
N ALA A 139 28.61 -17.51 -11.11
CA ALA A 139 29.21 -18.23 -9.97
C ALA A 139 28.94 -17.63 -8.57
N ALA A 140 28.33 -16.45 -8.46
CA ALA A 140 28.21 -15.78 -7.16
C ALA A 140 27.05 -16.34 -6.33
N VAL A 141 27.35 -16.76 -5.10
CA VAL A 141 26.38 -17.23 -4.10
C VAL A 141 26.43 -16.31 -2.89
N VAL A 142 25.27 -15.97 -2.34
CA VAL A 142 25.20 -15.18 -1.10
C VAL A 142 25.86 -15.96 0.03
N SER A 143 26.98 -15.46 0.54
CA SER A 143 27.78 -16.14 1.58
C SER A 143 27.35 -15.77 3.00
N TYR A 144 26.85 -14.55 3.19
CA TYR A 144 26.30 -14.01 4.43
C TYR A 144 25.12 -13.11 4.12
N ASP A 145 24.08 -13.19 4.94
CA ASP A 145 22.90 -12.36 4.81
C ASP A 145 22.25 -12.17 6.19
N VAL A 146 21.82 -10.95 6.48
CA VAL A 146 21.09 -10.63 7.71
C VAL A 146 19.60 -10.71 7.37
N PRO A 147 18.77 -11.42 8.15
CA PRO A 147 17.36 -11.54 7.81
C PRO A 147 16.63 -10.20 7.98
N HIS A 148 16.00 -9.74 6.90
CA HIS A 148 15.21 -8.51 6.86
C HIS A 148 13.70 -8.84 6.95
N ARG A 149 12.89 -7.92 7.48
CA ARG A 149 11.43 -8.08 7.58
C ARG A 149 10.70 -7.05 6.75
N ALA A 150 9.60 -7.44 6.12
CA ALA A 150 8.71 -6.49 5.47
C ALA A 150 8.16 -5.50 6.52
N PRO A 151 8.23 -4.17 6.29
CA PRO A 151 7.83 -3.19 7.31
C PRO A 151 6.32 -3.15 7.54
N TRP A 152 5.52 -3.35 6.49
CA TRP A 152 4.06 -3.28 6.55
C TRP A 152 3.44 -4.67 6.50
N ASP A 153 2.68 -5.02 7.53
CA ASP A 153 1.97 -6.29 7.64
C ASP A 153 0.54 -6.22 7.08
N TRP A 154 -0.26 -7.23 7.41
CA TRP A 154 -1.64 -7.38 6.95
C TRP A 154 -2.55 -6.18 7.26
N ARG A 155 -2.24 -5.37 8.29
CA ARG A 155 -3.04 -4.19 8.64
C ARG A 155 -3.13 -3.22 7.48
N VAL A 156 -2.05 -3.09 6.71
CA VAL A 156 -2.02 -2.22 5.53
C VAL A 156 -3.02 -2.66 4.49
N SER A 157 -3.05 -3.96 4.20
CA SER A 157 -4.06 -4.55 3.31
C SER A 157 -5.49 -4.36 3.84
N ALA A 158 -5.70 -4.46 5.16
CA ALA A 158 -7.01 -4.28 5.77
C ALA A 158 -7.52 -2.83 5.66
N TYR A 159 -6.66 -1.83 5.88
CA TYR A 159 -7.07 -0.44 5.75
C TYR A 159 -7.13 0.03 4.29
N THR A 160 -6.40 -0.56 3.35
CA THR A 160 -6.65 -0.29 1.92
C THR A 160 -8.02 -0.78 1.49
N PHE A 161 -8.41 -1.97 1.94
CA PHE A 161 -9.68 -2.59 1.57
C PHE A 161 -10.87 -1.84 2.18
N THR A 162 -10.84 -1.59 3.49
CA THR A 162 -11.93 -0.86 4.17
C THR A 162 -12.07 0.57 3.66
N LYS A 163 -10.97 1.20 3.25
CA LYS A 163 -10.97 2.51 2.59
C LYS A 163 -11.62 2.43 1.20
N SER A 164 -11.35 1.37 0.42
CA SER A 164 -12.02 1.11 -0.86
C SER A 164 -13.54 0.99 -0.67
N VAL A 165 -13.98 0.27 0.38
CA VAL A 165 -15.40 0.19 0.78
C VAL A 165 -15.95 1.59 1.13
N ALA A 166 -15.23 2.34 1.96
CA ALA A 166 -15.65 3.67 2.42
C ALA A 166 -15.83 4.68 1.27
N ALA A 167 -14.85 4.75 0.36
CA ALA A 167 -14.90 5.63 -0.80
C ALA A 167 -15.97 5.17 -1.81
N GLY A 168 -15.99 3.87 -2.11
CA GLY A 168 -16.89 3.28 -3.09
C GLY A 168 -18.36 3.38 -2.73
N ALA A 169 -18.70 3.11 -1.47
CA ALA A 169 -20.08 3.09 -1.00
C ALA A 169 -20.78 4.45 -1.18
N TYR A 170 -20.02 5.55 -1.17
CA TYR A 170 -20.53 6.89 -1.44
C TYR A 170 -20.44 7.27 -2.92
N LEU A 171 -19.32 6.95 -3.58
CA LEU A 171 -19.05 7.36 -4.96
C LEU A 171 -19.99 6.67 -5.97
N VAL A 172 -20.29 5.39 -5.79
CA VAL A 172 -21.17 4.63 -6.69
C VAL A 172 -22.57 5.24 -6.81
N PRO A 173 -23.36 5.44 -5.72
CA PRO A 173 -24.68 6.04 -5.83
C PRO A 173 -24.65 7.49 -6.29
N LEU A 174 -23.61 8.26 -5.94
CA LEU A 174 -23.41 9.62 -6.48
C LEU A 174 -23.27 9.60 -8.00
N LEU A 175 -22.42 8.73 -8.55
CA LEU A 175 -22.21 8.59 -9.99
C LEU A 175 -23.49 8.13 -10.71
N LEU A 176 -24.19 7.16 -10.14
CA LEU A 176 -25.48 6.71 -10.68
C LEU A 176 -26.52 7.84 -10.68
N GLY A 177 -26.54 8.67 -9.63
CA GLY A 177 -27.44 9.81 -9.56
C GLY A 177 -27.07 10.94 -10.52
N ALA A 178 -25.78 11.24 -10.67
CA ALA A 178 -25.28 12.20 -11.65
C ALA A 178 -25.60 11.79 -13.09
N LEU A 179 -25.64 10.48 -13.38
CA LEU A 179 -26.01 9.91 -14.68
C LEU A 179 -27.53 9.73 -14.86
N GLY A 180 -28.35 10.08 -13.86
CA GLY A 180 -29.82 9.96 -13.93
C GLY A 180 -30.36 8.55 -13.72
N PHE A 181 -29.53 7.58 -13.32
CA PHE A 181 -29.94 6.20 -13.05
C PHE A 181 -30.43 5.96 -11.61
N LEU A 182 -30.18 6.89 -10.70
CA LEU A 182 -30.63 6.82 -9.30
C LEU A 182 -31.17 8.19 -8.85
N PRO A 183 -32.38 8.29 -8.28
CA PRO A 183 -32.83 9.54 -7.70
C PRO A 183 -31.94 9.94 -6.51
N LEU A 184 -31.40 11.17 -6.52
CA LEU A 184 -30.65 11.76 -5.38
C LEU A 184 -31.57 12.14 -4.20
N THR A 185 -32.79 11.62 -4.17
CA THR A 185 -33.73 11.65 -3.04
C THR A 185 -33.96 10.25 -2.46
N SER A 186 -33.36 9.21 -3.04
CA SER A 186 -33.52 7.83 -2.59
C SER A 186 -32.91 7.58 -1.21
N ALA A 187 -33.47 6.62 -0.47
CA ALA A 187 -32.91 6.17 0.81
C ALA A 187 -31.47 5.64 0.67
N LEU A 188 -31.16 5.03 -0.48
CA LEU A 188 -29.81 4.59 -0.81
C LEU A 188 -28.82 5.75 -0.75
N TRP A 189 -29.14 6.88 -1.38
CA TRP A 189 -28.29 8.07 -1.37
C TRP A 189 -28.30 8.80 -0.02
N GLY A 190 -29.49 9.07 0.53
CA GLY A 190 -29.62 9.93 1.69
C GLY A 190 -29.07 9.34 3.00
N THR A 191 -29.25 8.03 3.22
CA THR A 191 -28.92 7.40 4.50
C THR A 191 -28.00 6.19 4.36
N GLN A 192 -28.34 5.21 3.51
CA GLN A 192 -27.63 3.92 3.51
C GLN A 192 -26.17 4.05 3.04
N ALA A 193 -25.94 4.71 1.92
CA ALA A 193 -24.62 4.93 1.35
C ALA A 193 -23.68 5.71 2.29
N PRO A 194 -24.03 6.91 2.78
CA PRO A 194 -23.16 7.66 3.69
C PRO A 194 -22.97 6.96 5.04
N LEU A 195 -23.94 6.17 5.52
CA LEU A 195 -23.79 5.38 6.75
C LEU A 195 -22.76 4.25 6.58
N ILE A 196 -22.88 3.46 5.51
CA ILE A 196 -21.92 2.40 5.18
C ILE A 196 -20.53 2.99 4.94
N ALA A 197 -20.46 4.10 4.21
CA ALA A 197 -19.21 4.81 3.96
C ALA A 197 -18.56 5.30 5.25
N MET A 198 -19.33 5.91 6.16
CA MET A 198 -18.85 6.37 7.47
C MET A 198 -18.36 5.20 8.32
N ALA A 199 -19.14 4.11 8.42
CA ALA A 199 -18.75 2.94 9.20
C ALA A 199 -17.43 2.34 8.70
N ALA A 200 -17.28 2.18 7.39
CA ALA A 200 -16.04 1.70 6.79
C ALA A 200 -14.88 2.67 7.01
N LEU A 201 -15.11 3.99 6.92
CA LEU A 201 -14.08 5.01 7.16
C LEU A 201 -13.59 5.03 8.62
N VAL A 202 -14.49 4.82 9.58
CA VAL A 202 -14.15 4.68 11.00
C VAL A 202 -13.26 3.46 11.22
N VAL A 203 -13.61 2.32 10.60
CA VAL A 203 -12.79 1.10 10.64
C VAL A 203 -11.42 1.34 10.02
N THR A 204 -11.36 2.02 8.86
CA THR A 204 -10.08 2.44 8.25
C THR A 204 -9.26 3.30 9.20
N GLY A 205 -9.86 4.30 9.85
CA GLY A 205 -9.18 5.15 10.83
C GLY A 205 -8.62 4.37 12.01
N ALA A 206 -9.38 3.40 12.53
CA ALA A 206 -8.93 2.53 13.61
C ALA A 206 -7.71 1.68 13.21
N PHE A 207 -7.75 1.06 12.03
CA PHE A 207 -6.60 0.31 11.52
C PHE A 207 -5.37 1.19 11.26
N LEU A 208 -5.57 2.41 10.74
CA LEU A 208 -4.47 3.35 10.52
C LEU A 208 -3.77 3.75 11.83
N VAL A 209 -4.53 3.99 12.90
CA VAL A 209 -3.96 4.31 14.21
C VAL A 209 -3.28 3.09 14.82
N TRP A 210 -3.87 1.89 14.68
CA TRP A 210 -3.30 0.64 15.19
C TRP A 210 -2.00 0.24 14.50
N ASP A 211 -1.81 0.59 13.22
CA ASP A 211 -0.59 0.28 12.48
C ASP A 211 0.64 1.10 12.90
N LEU A 212 0.43 2.22 13.63
CA LEU A 212 1.51 3.06 14.13
C LEU A 212 2.22 2.40 15.31
N GLU A 213 3.55 2.50 15.34
CA GLU A 213 4.31 2.10 16.53
C GLU A 213 4.13 3.06 17.72
N HIS A 214 3.73 4.31 17.44
CA HIS A 214 3.35 5.31 18.45
C HIS A 214 1.91 5.80 18.19
N PRO A 215 0.89 4.99 18.49
CA PRO A 215 -0.50 5.33 18.23
C PRO A 215 -0.93 6.58 18.98
N GLU A 216 -0.37 6.86 20.16
CA GLU A 216 -0.67 8.05 20.96
C GLU A 216 -0.27 9.37 20.28
N ARG A 217 0.56 9.31 19.23
CA ARG A 217 1.08 10.46 18.49
C ARG A 217 0.37 10.69 17.16
N PHE A 218 -0.70 9.94 16.85
CA PHE A 218 -1.36 10.04 15.55
C PHE A 218 -1.81 11.48 15.20
N TRP A 219 -2.22 12.27 16.20
CA TRP A 219 -2.63 13.66 16.05
C TRP A 219 -1.54 14.56 15.44
N MET A 220 -0.26 14.17 15.58
CA MET A 220 0.87 14.91 14.99
C MET A 220 0.79 14.96 13.46
N VAL A 221 0.11 14.00 12.82
CA VAL A 221 -0.14 14.03 11.36
C VAL A 221 -0.92 15.29 10.97
N LEU A 222 -1.85 15.75 11.82
CA LEU A 222 -2.68 16.93 11.58
C LEU A 222 -2.03 18.22 12.11
N PHE A 223 -1.40 18.18 13.29
CA PHE A 223 -0.84 19.37 13.94
C PHE A 223 0.59 19.73 13.53
N LYS A 224 1.38 18.78 13.03
CA LYS A 224 2.75 19.00 12.51
C LYS A 224 2.88 18.45 11.08
N PRO A 225 2.11 18.99 10.12
CA PRO A 225 2.01 18.39 8.79
C PRO A 225 3.30 18.56 7.98
N GLN A 226 3.78 17.46 7.41
CA GLN A 226 4.77 17.46 6.33
C GLN A 226 4.05 17.33 4.98
N TRP A 227 3.72 18.45 4.34
CA TRP A 227 2.88 18.53 3.13
C TRP A 227 3.45 17.84 1.89
N ARG A 228 4.73 17.45 1.90
CA ARG A 228 5.31 16.59 0.85
C ARG A 228 4.93 15.12 0.99
N SER A 229 4.47 14.67 2.17
CA SER A 229 4.07 13.29 2.43
C SER A 229 2.63 13.03 2.01
N TRP A 230 2.41 11.97 1.24
CA TRP A 230 1.05 11.51 0.89
C TRP A 230 0.32 10.86 2.07
N LEU A 231 1.04 10.43 3.10
CA LEU A 231 0.41 9.99 4.36
C LEU A 231 -0.31 11.16 5.03
N VAL A 232 0.36 12.32 5.11
CA VAL A 232 -0.22 13.54 5.70
C VAL A 232 -1.39 14.04 4.86
N ARG A 233 -1.21 14.15 3.54
CA ARG A 233 -2.30 14.55 2.62
C ARG A 233 -3.49 13.60 2.73
N GLY A 234 -3.24 12.30 2.77
CA GLY A 234 -4.24 11.26 2.98
C GLY A 234 -5.02 11.48 4.28
N GLY A 235 -4.33 11.76 5.38
CA GLY A 235 -4.94 12.12 6.67
C GLY A 235 -5.93 13.29 6.55
N PHE A 236 -5.54 14.39 5.90
CA PHE A 236 -6.47 15.52 5.68
C PHE A 236 -7.64 15.17 4.75
N ILE A 237 -7.40 14.37 3.71
CA ILE A 237 -8.44 13.91 2.78
C ILE A 237 -9.49 13.07 3.52
N ILE A 238 -9.08 12.06 4.31
CA ILE A 238 -10.01 11.20 5.04
C ILE A 238 -10.74 11.94 6.16
N THR A 239 -10.08 12.88 6.85
CA THR A 239 -10.73 13.73 7.86
C THR A 239 -11.78 14.64 7.22
N GLY A 240 -11.44 15.29 6.10
CA GLY A 240 -12.39 16.11 5.35
C GLY A 240 -13.57 15.29 4.81
N TYR A 241 -13.29 14.11 4.27
CA TYR A 241 -14.32 13.18 3.79
C TYR A 241 -15.26 12.74 4.91
N GLY A 242 -14.73 12.37 6.08
CA GLY A 242 -15.53 12.07 7.26
C GLY A 242 -16.42 13.23 7.69
N GLY A 243 -15.90 14.47 7.65
CA GLY A 243 -16.69 15.68 7.90
C GLY A 243 -17.88 15.83 6.94
N VAL A 244 -17.68 15.58 5.64
CA VAL A 244 -18.76 15.62 4.64
C VAL A 244 -19.77 14.50 4.85
N LEU A 245 -19.33 13.27 5.15
CA LEU A 245 -20.24 12.17 5.47
C LEU A 245 -21.10 12.47 6.71
N ALA A 246 -20.50 13.05 7.75
CA ALA A 246 -21.22 13.46 8.95
C ALA A 246 -22.24 14.57 8.64
N ALA A 247 -21.85 15.58 7.86
CA ALA A 247 -22.76 16.63 7.43
C ALA A 247 -23.90 16.09 6.56
N HIS A 248 -23.61 15.12 5.68
CA HIS A 248 -24.60 14.49 4.82
C HIS A 248 -25.64 13.70 5.63
N LEU A 249 -25.18 12.85 6.55
CA LEU A 249 -26.07 12.11 7.46
C LEU A 249 -26.88 13.07 8.33
N GLY A 250 -26.26 14.11 8.88
CA GLY A 250 -26.94 15.14 9.66
C GLY A 250 -28.04 15.86 8.86
N ALA A 251 -27.76 16.25 7.61
CA ALA A 251 -28.75 16.85 6.72
C ALA A 251 -29.93 15.91 6.46
N SER A 252 -29.66 14.61 6.25
CA SER A 252 -30.70 13.60 6.09
C SER A 252 -31.55 13.42 7.36
N MET A 253 -30.93 13.40 8.55
CA MET A 253 -31.64 13.25 9.83
C MET A 253 -32.53 14.45 10.20
N ILE A 254 -32.15 15.66 9.78
CA ILE A 254 -32.92 16.90 10.03
C ILE A 254 -34.01 17.11 8.95
N GLY A 255 -34.16 16.19 8.00
CA GLY A 255 -35.13 16.30 6.90
C GLY A 255 -34.74 17.33 5.84
N ARG A 256 -33.49 17.80 5.84
CA ARG A 256 -32.91 18.72 4.84
C ARG A 256 -32.27 17.96 3.69
N ALA A 257 -33.06 17.07 3.08
CA ALA A 257 -32.62 16.25 1.95
C ALA A 257 -32.20 17.11 0.73
N ASP A 258 -32.71 18.33 0.63
CA ASP A 258 -32.32 19.35 -0.37
C ASP A 258 -30.81 19.66 -0.38
N LEU A 259 -30.13 19.51 0.76
CA LEU A 259 -28.70 19.77 0.89
C LEU A 259 -27.82 18.59 0.45
N THR A 260 -28.39 17.38 0.39
CA THR A 260 -27.62 16.16 0.11
C THR A 260 -26.95 16.13 -1.27
N PRO A 261 -27.55 16.65 -2.37
CA PRO A 261 -26.85 16.71 -3.67
C PRO A 261 -25.67 17.68 -3.64
N LEU A 262 -25.81 18.83 -2.96
CA LEU A 262 -24.73 19.81 -2.81
C LEU A 262 -23.55 19.20 -2.04
N LEU A 263 -23.84 18.51 -0.94
CA LEU A 263 -22.83 17.76 -0.19
C LEU A 263 -22.22 16.63 -1.04
N GLY A 264 -22.98 16.02 -1.93
CA GLY A 264 -22.49 15.06 -2.92
C GLY A 264 -21.42 15.64 -3.84
N TRP A 265 -21.58 16.87 -4.31
CA TRP A 265 -20.58 17.52 -5.16
C TRP A 265 -19.27 17.85 -4.44
N VAL A 266 -19.31 18.05 -3.12
CA VAL A 266 -18.11 18.21 -2.29
C VAL A 266 -17.53 16.85 -1.88
N GLY A 267 -18.40 15.91 -1.53
CA GLY A 267 -18.04 14.56 -1.07
C GLY A 267 -17.51 13.67 -2.18
N GLY A 268 -17.99 13.82 -3.41
CA GLY A 268 -17.55 13.04 -4.58
C GLY A 268 -16.04 13.14 -4.85
N PRO A 269 -15.49 14.36 -5.01
CA PRO A 269 -14.05 14.57 -5.12
C PRO A 269 -13.27 14.01 -3.91
N LEU A 270 -13.75 14.20 -2.69
CA LEU A 270 -13.09 13.67 -1.49
C LEU A 270 -13.14 12.13 -1.42
N ALA A 271 -14.24 11.51 -1.83
CA ALA A 271 -14.38 10.06 -1.94
C ALA A 271 -13.44 9.50 -3.03
N ALA A 272 -13.40 10.13 -4.21
CA ALA A 272 -12.47 9.76 -5.27
C ALA A 272 -11.00 9.90 -4.82
N MET A 273 -10.65 11.02 -4.15
CA MET A 273 -9.33 11.20 -3.57
C MET A 273 -9.03 10.18 -2.46
N THR A 274 -10.01 9.83 -1.64
CA THR A 274 -9.91 8.75 -0.63
C THR A 274 -9.60 7.41 -1.31
N ALA A 275 -10.23 7.11 -2.45
CA ALA A 275 -9.93 5.91 -3.23
C ALA A 275 -8.47 5.92 -3.77
N VAL A 276 -7.98 7.04 -4.31
CA VAL A 276 -6.72 7.05 -5.07
C VAL A 276 -5.47 7.51 -4.29
N TYR A 277 -5.58 8.20 -3.15
CA TYR A 277 -4.40 8.79 -2.48
C TYR A 277 -3.34 7.74 -2.10
N THR A 278 -3.77 6.51 -1.77
CA THR A 278 -2.86 5.42 -1.42
C THR A 278 -1.95 5.03 -2.59
N ALA A 279 -2.39 5.17 -3.84
CA ALA A 279 -1.53 4.91 -4.99
C ALA A 279 -0.32 5.84 -4.98
N TYR A 280 -0.52 7.11 -4.60
CA TYR A 280 0.56 8.07 -4.48
C TYR A 280 1.42 7.84 -3.23
N LEU A 281 0.85 7.32 -2.15
CA LEU A 281 1.62 6.86 -0.98
C LEU A 281 2.54 5.69 -1.36
N PHE A 282 2.04 4.72 -2.13
CA PHE A 282 2.87 3.64 -2.66
C PHE A 282 3.91 4.15 -3.68
N ALA A 283 3.57 5.13 -4.51
CA ALA A 283 4.54 5.78 -5.42
C ALA A 283 5.67 6.53 -4.65
N GLN A 284 5.44 6.97 -3.41
CA GLN A 284 6.52 7.51 -2.56
C GLN A 284 7.50 6.43 -2.10
N SER A 285 7.09 5.17 -2.11
CA SER A 285 7.93 4.03 -1.75
C SER A 285 8.79 3.59 -2.95
N ARG A 286 9.67 4.50 -3.42
CA ARG A 286 10.46 4.35 -4.67
C ARG A 286 11.31 3.08 -4.75
N ALA A 287 11.60 2.46 -3.61
CA ALA A 287 12.32 1.20 -3.48
C ALA A 287 11.50 -0.02 -3.92
N ARG A 288 10.16 0.08 -3.91
CA ARG A 288 9.22 -1.01 -4.18
C ARG A 288 8.67 -0.86 -5.59
N ASP A 289 9.31 -1.55 -6.52
CA ASP A 289 9.12 -1.35 -7.97
C ASP A 289 7.73 -1.75 -8.46
N LEU A 290 7.13 -2.79 -7.87
CA LEU A 290 5.76 -3.23 -8.20
C LEU A 290 4.75 -2.09 -8.07
N TRP A 291 4.95 -1.21 -7.09
CA TRP A 291 4.03 -0.12 -6.80
C TRP A 291 4.25 1.14 -7.64
N GLN A 292 5.25 1.18 -8.50
CA GLN A 292 5.59 2.36 -9.29
C GLN A 292 4.76 2.49 -10.58
N SER A 293 3.75 1.63 -10.76
CA SER A 293 2.87 1.68 -11.94
C SER A 293 2.06 2.98 -11.99
N PRO A 294 2.09 3.73 -13.11
CA PRO A 294 1.29 4.94 -13.27
C PRO A 294 -0.22 4.68 -13.34
N LEU A 295 -0.62 3.42 -13.58
CA LEU A 295 -2.02 3.00 -13.61
C LEU A 295 -2.58 2.69 -12.21
N LEU A 296 -1.73 2.65 -11.17
CA LEU A 296 -2.14 2.30 -9.82
C LEU A 296 -3.31 3.16 -9.28
N PRO A 297 -3.38 4.49 -9.50
CA PRO A 297 -4.55 5.28 -9.13
C PRO A 297 -5.85 4.79 -9.79
N ALA A 298 -5.79 4.40 -11.06
CA ALA A 298 -6.95 3.85 -11.78
C ALA A 298 -7.36 2.48 -11.22
N HIS A 299 -6.37 1.63 -10.88
CA HIS A 299 -6.64 0.35 -10.24
C HIS A 299 -7.38 0.54 -8.91
N LEU A 300 -6.87 1.41 -8.03
CA LEU A 300 -7.51 1.67 -6.73
C LEU A 300 -8.90 2.32 -6.86
N LEU A 301 -9.13 3.12 -7.90
CA LEU A 301 -10.46 3.67 -8.18
C LEU A 301 -11.44 2.57 -8.59
N VAL A 302 -11.04 1.65 -9.48
CA VAL A 302 -11.86 0.49 -9.87
C VAL A 302 -12.13 -0.42 -8.68
N GLN A 303 -11.14 -0.66 -7.82
CA GLN A 303 -11.29 -1.42 -6.58
C GLN A 303 -12.28 -0.76 -5.62
N ALA A 304 -12.23 0.57 -5.45
CA ALA A 304 -13.21 1.29 -4.65
C ALA A 304 -14.62 1.16 -5.24
N LEU A 305 -14.79 1.33 -6.56
CA LEU A 305 -16.09 1.14 -7.21
C LEU A 305 -16.62 -0.30 -7.06
N LEU A 306 -15.73 -1.30 -7.15
CA LEU A 306 -16.07 -2.70 -6.90
C LEU A 306 -16.51 -2.91 -5.46
N ALA A 307 -15.68 -2.52 -4.48
CA ALA A 307 -15.98 -2.66 -3.05
C ALA A 307 -17.29 -1.97 -2.66
N GLY A 308 -17.48 -0.75 -3.16
CA GLY A 308 -18.68 0.06 -2.94
C GLY A 308 -19.94 -0.55 -3.52
N SER A 309 -19.91 -0.92 -4.80
CA SER A 309 -21.07 -1.54 -5.44
C SER A 309 -21.39 -2.91 -4.82
N ALA A 310 -20.37 -3.70 -4.46
CA ALA A 310 -20.52 -5.00 -3.81
C ALA A 310 -21.21 -4.88 -2.44
N ILE A 311 -20.70 -3.99 -1.56
CA ILE A 311 -21.27 -3.84 -0.21
C ILE A 311 -22.70 -3.32 -0.25
N LEU A 312 -23.01 -2.41 -1.18
CA LEU A 312 -24.36 -1.88 -1.36
C LEU A 312 -25.33 -2.94 -1.87
N VAL A 313 -24.90 -3.77 -2.84
CA VAL A 313 -25.69 -4.91 -3.33
C VAL A 313 -26.00 -5.89 -2.19
N VAL A 314 -25.00 -6.23 -1.36
CA VAL A 314 -25.20 -7.12 -0.19
C VAL A 314 -26.15 -6.47 0.82
N ALA A 315 -25.91 -5.22 1.19
CA ALA A 315 -26.72 -4.50 2.18
C ALA A 315 -28.19 -4.39 1.74
N LEU A 316 -28.44 -4.05 0.47
CA LEU A 316 -29.79 -3.97 -0.09
C LEU A 316 -30.46 -5.35 -0.14
N ALA A 317 -29.76 -6.39 -0.60
CA ALA A 317 -30.29 -7.75 -0.64
C ALA A 317 -30.68 -8.25 0.76
N MET A 318 -29.85 -8.00 1.76
CA MET A 318 -30.12 -8.37 3.16
C MET A 318 -31.28 -7.55 3.75
N SER A 319 -31.40 -6.26 3.41
CA SER A 319 -32.54 -5.45 3.84
C SER A 319 -33.87 -5.90 3.22
N GLY A 320 -33.85 -6.40 1.97
CA GLY A 320 -35.02 -6.96 1.29
C GLY A 320 -35.43 -8.34 1.83
N MET A 321 -34.48 -9.15 2.31
CA MET A 321 -34.76 -10.39 3.03
C MET A 321 -35.40 -10.16 4.40
N ALA A 322 -35.18 -8.99 5.02
CA ALA A 322 -35.83 -8.60 6.26
C ALA A 322 -37.26 -8.09 6.07
N SER A 323 -37.63 -7.67 4.85
CA SER A 323 -38.98 -7.20 4.51
C SER A 323 -39.85 -8.30 3.90
N THR A 324 -40.23 -9.29 4.70
CA THR A 324 -41.43 -10.12 4.46
C THR A 324 -42.61 -9.60 5.29
N ALA A 325 -42.96 -8.34 5.10
CA ALA A 325 -44.24 -7.76 5.51
C ALA A 325 -44.55 -6.66 4.50
N GLY A 326 -45.62 -6.87 3.73
CA GLY A 326 -45.85 -6.20 2.45
C GLY A 326 -45.99 -4.69 2.53
N GLU A 327 -45.45 -4.03 1.50
CA GLU A 327 -45.99 -2.86 0.79
C GLU A 327 -44.95 -2.40 -0.24
N ALA A 328 -44.89 -3.14 -1.35
CA ALA A 328 -43.96 -2.88 -2.45
C ALA A 328 -44.73 -2.60 -3.74
N ALA A 329 -45.47 -1.49 -3.76
CA ALA A 329 -45.96 -0.92 -5.00
C ALA A 329 -46.05 0.60 -4.86
N THR A 330 -45.34 1.31 -5.74
CA THR A 330 -45.47 2.74 -6.11
C THR A 330 -44.63 3.82 -5.40
N THR A 331 -43.79 3.54 -4.42
CA THR A 331 -42.81 4.52 -3.91
C THR A 331 -41.48 3.86 -3.57
N GLY A 332 -40.41 4.15 -4.32
CA GLY A 332 -39.00 3.78 -4.08
C GLY A 332 -38.71 2.87 -2.88
N ALA A 333 -39.12 1.60 -2.98
CA ALA A 333 -39.22 0.71 -1.83
C ALA A 333 -37.82 0.25 -1.35
N VAL A 334 -37.65 0.28 -0.03
CA VAL A 334 -36.52 -0.34 0.68
C VAL A 334 -36.41 -1.81 0.25
N GLY A 335 -35.21 -2.25 -0.15
CA GLY A 335 -34.94 -3.65 -0.49
C GLY A 335 -34.92 -3.99 -1.99
N VAL A 336 -35.29 -3.07 -2.89
CA VAL A 336 -35.12 -3.29 -4.35
C VAL A 336 -33.72 -2.85 -4.79
N ILE A 337 -32.94 -3.77 -5.33
CA ILE A 337 -31.61 -3.47 -5.87
C ILE A 337 -31.79 -2.78 -7.23
N PRO A 338 -31.33 -1.52 -7.40
CA PRO A 338 -31.44 -0.84 -8.69
C PRO A 338 -30.68 -1.61 -9.78
N GLY A 339 -31.30 -1.85 -10.94
CA GLY A 339 -30.64 -2.54 -12.06
C GLY A 339 -29.33 -1.85 -12.48
N ALA A 340 -29.27 -0.52 -12.38
CA ALA A 340 -28.06 0.26 -12.64
C ALA A 340 -26.93 0.00 -11.62
N LEU A 341 -27.26 -0.28 -10.36
CA LEU A 341 -26.28 -0.68 -9.34
C LEU A 341 -25.69 -2.05 -9.67
N VAL A 342 -26.53 -3.01 -10.08
CA VAL A 342 -26.07 -4.34 -10.53
C VAL A 342 -25.19 -4.24 -11.77
N ALA A 343 -25.55 -3.38 -12.73
CA ALA A 343 -24.74 -3.12 -13.92
C ALA A 343 -23.38 -2.49 -13.56
N CYS A 344 -23.36 -1.52 -12.65
CA CYS A 344 -22.13 -0.93 -12.12
C CYS A 344 -21.25 -1.97 -11.44
N PHE A 345 -21.82 -2.84 -10.59
CA PHE A 345 -21.10 -3.95 -9.97
C PHE A 345 -20.48 -4.90 -11.01
N ARG A 346 -21.26 -5.33 -12.01
CA ARG A 346 -20.76 -6.21 -13.09
C ARG A 346 -19.62 -5.57 -13.87
N LEU A 347 -19.74 -4.28 -14.18
CA LEU A 347 -18.69 -3.54 -14.87
C LEU A 347 -17.43 -3.44 -13.99
N ALA A 348 -17.58 -3.03 -12.73
CA ALA A 348 -16.46 -2.85 -11.81
C ALA A 348 -15.70 -4.16 -11.56
N ILE A 349 -16.40 -5.29 -11.36
CA ILE A 349 -15.75 -6.58 -11.15
C ILE A 349 -15.07 -7.10 -12.42
N ALA A 350 -15.69 -6.93 -13.58
CA ALA A 350 -15.08 -7.30 -14.86
C ALA A 350 -13.82 -6.47 -15.14
N SER A 351 -13.88 -5.16 -14.92
CA SER A 351 -12.72 -4.27 -15.02
C SER A 351 -11.63 -4.67 -14.02
N HIS A 352 -11.99 -4.97 -12.77
CA HIS A 352 -11.02 -5.43 -11.78
C HIS A 352 -10.30 -6.71 -12.22
N ILE A 353 -11.05 -7.74 -12.65
CA ILE A 353 -10.47 -8.99 -13.15
C ILE A 353 -9.52 -8.74 -14.33
N LEU A 354 -9.91 -7.89 -15.28
CA LEU A 354 -9.06 -7.52 -16.41
C LEU A 354 -7.75 -6.85 -15.97
N LEU A 355 -7.82 -5.91 -15.01
CA LEU A 355 -6.64 -5.24 -14.46
C LEU A 355 -5.73 -6.21 -13.69
N VAL A 356 -6.32 -7.12 -12.90
CA VAL A 356 -5.59 -8.16 -12.16
C VAL A 356 -4.84 -9.09 -13.12
N LEU A 357 -5.50 -9.54 -14.19
CA LEU A 357 -4.89 -10.36 -15.22
C LEU A 357 -3.80 -9.59 -16.00
N GLY A 358 -4.03 -8.30 -16.28
CA GLY A 358 -3.04 -7.42 -16.90
C GLY A 358 -1.77 -7.33 -16.06
N GLU A 359 -1.90 -7.04 -14.76
CA GLU A 359 -0.77 -6.98 -13.82
C GLU A 359 -0.01 -8.31 -13.72
N ALA A 360 -0.72 -9.44 -13.80
CA ALA A 360 -0.11 -10.77 -13.69
C ALA A 360 0.57 -11.27 -14.98
N THR A 361 0.26 -10.67 -16.14
CA THR A 361 0.70 -11.19 -17.45
C THR A 361 1.58 -10.22 -18.24
N MET A 362 1.45 -8.92 -18.02
CA MET A 362 2.28 -7.92 -18.69
C MET A 362 3.74 -8.00 -18.20
N GLY A 363 4.67 -7.61 -19.08
CA GLY A 363 6.09 -7.54 -18.73
C GLY A 363 6.37 -6.38 -17.77
N HIS A 364 7.15 -6.65 -16.72
CA HIS A 364 7.59 -5.65 -15.75
C HIS A 364 8.93 -5.01 -16.18
N PRO A 365 9.11 -3.69 -15.97
CA PRO A 365 10.27 -2.96 -16.47
C PRO A 365 11.57 -3.26 -15.71
N THR A 366 11.49 -3.77 -14.48
CA THR A 366 12.66 -4.06 -13.64
C THR A 366 12.63 -5.50 -13.12
N ALA A 367 13.80 -6.07 -12.87
CA ALA A 367 13.92 -7.40 -12.27
C ALA A 367 13.24 -7.48 -10.90
N HIS A 368 13.28 -6.40 -10.12
CA HIS A 368 12.59 -6.29 -8.83
C HIS A 368 11.06 -6.33 -8.99
N ALA A 369 10.49 -5.59 -9.95
CA ALA A 369 9.05 -5.65 -10.22
C ALA A 369 8.62 -7.03 -10.74
N ALA A 370 9.41 -7.63 -11.64
CA ALA A 370 9.14 -8.97 -12.15
C ALA A 370 9.18 -10.03 -11.05
N LEU A 371 10.13 -9.91 -10.11
CA LEU A 371 10.21 -10.81 -8.96
C LEU A 371 9.03 -10.60 -8.01
N ALA A 372 8.66 -9.35 -7.70
CA ALA A 372 7.49 -9.06 -6.88
C ALA A 372 6.20 -9.65 -7.49
N ALA A 373 5.99 -9.47 -8.80
CA ALA A 373 4.86 -10.08 -9.50
C ALA A 373 4.90 -11.61 -9.47
N ARG A 374 6.09 -12.22 -9.57
CA ARG A 374 6.26 -13.67 -9.40
C ARG A 374 5.89 -14.12 -7.98
N GLU A 375 6.33 -13.39 -6.94
CA GLU A 375 5.97 -13.67 -5.55
C GLU A 375 4.45 -13.58 -5.31
N MET A 376 3.80 -12.63 -5.99
CA MET A 376 2.34 -12.47 -5.97
C MET A 376 1.60 -13.64 -6.62
N VAL A 377 2.06 -14.13 -7.78
CA VAL A 377 1.30 -15.10 -8.60
C VAL A 377 1.71 -16.55 -8.33
N ARG A 378 2.99 -16.83 -8.08
CA ARG A 378 3.54 -18.19 -7.95
C ARG A 378 4.38 -18.41 -6.69
N GLY A 379 4.77 -17.35 -5.99
CA GLY A 379 5.57 -17.44 -4.77
C GLY A 379 4.72 -17.41 -3.50
N ALA A 380 5.23 -16.78 -2.44
CA ALA A 380 4.65 -16.85 -1.10
C ALA A 380 3.18 -16.39 -1.03
N TYR A 381 2.79 -15.44 -1.88
CA TYR A 381 1.44 -14.85 -1.89
C TYR A 381 0.53 -15.38 -2.99
N GLY A 382 0.98 -16.39 -3.74
CA GLY A 382 0.22 -17.03 -4.83
C GLY A 382 -1.15 -17.54 -4.41
N HIS A 383 -1.24 -18.13 -3.21
CA HIS A 383 -2.51 -18.66 -2.72
C HIS A 383 -3.57 -17.57 -2.53
N PHE A 384 -3.21 -16.42 -1.95
CA PHE A 384 -4.11 -15.28 -1.82
C PHE A 384 -4.53 -14.73 -3.19
N PHE A 385 -3.60 -14.64 -4.14
CA PHE A 385 -3.89 -14.17 -5.49
C PHE A 385 -4.89 -15.08 -6.21
N TRP A 386 -4.66 -16.39 -6.25
CA TRP A 386 -5.52 -17.34 -6.98
C TRP A 386 -6.87 -17.54 -6.31
N VAL A 387 -6.92 -17.64 -4.98
CA VAL A 387 -8.19 -17.70 -4.24
C VAL A 387 -8.96 -16.39 -4.42
N GLY A 388 -8.27 -15.25 -4.39
CA GLY A 388 -8.87 -13.94 -4.63
C GLY A 388 -9.49 -13.82 -6.03
N LEU A 389 -8.75 -14.23 -7.07
CA LEU A 389 -9.22 -14.24 -8.45
C LEU A 389 -10.41 -15.19 -8.64
N ALA A 390 -10.36 -16.39 -8.05
CA ALA A 390 -11.47 -17.34 -8.09
C ALA A 390 -12.73 -16.79 -7.41
N ALA A 391 -12.58 -16.12 -6.27
CA ALA A 391 -13.67 -15.46 -5.57
C ALA A 391 -14.26 -14.28 -6.36
N ALA A 392 -13.42 -13.49 -7.05
CA ALA A 392 -13.90 -12.43 -7.95
C ALA A 392 -14.69 -13.00 -9.15
N LEU A 393 -14.20 -14.10 -9.76
CA LEU A 393 -14.92 -14.80 -10.83
C LEU A 393 -16.26 -15.37 -10.36
N LEU A 394 -16.29 -15.98 -9.17
CA LEU A 394 -17.52 -16.42 -8.52
C LEU A 394 -18.47 -15.23 -8.31
N GLY A 395 -17.95 -14.09 -7.83
CA GLY A 395 -18.69 -12.86 -7.66
C GLY A 395 -19.38 -12.41 -8.95
N LEU A 396 -18.68 -12.47 -10.09
CA LEU A 396 -19.20 -12.07 -11.40
C LEU A 396 -20.29 -13.03 -11.91
N ILE A 397 -20.10 -14.33 -11.73
CA ILE A 397 -21.05 -15.37 -12.16
C ILE A 397 -22.31 -15.36 -11.27
N ALA A 398 -22.12 -15.21 -9.95
CA ALA A 398 -23.19 -15.29 -8.97
C ALA A 398 -24.22 -14.16 -9.08
N VAL A 399 -23.89 -13.04 -9.74
CA VAL A 399 -24.85 -11.94 -9.99
C VAL A 399 -26.11 -12.42 -10.69
N GLY A 400 -26.03 -13.50 -11.48
CA GLY A 400 -27.18 -14.06 -12.18
C GLY A 400 -28.23 -14.72 -11.26
N TRP A 401 -27.87 -15.12 -10.04
CA TRP A 401 -28.72 -15.98 -9.21
C TRP A 401 -28.69 -15.68 -7.70
N SER A 402 -27.66 -15.02 -7.17
CA SER A 402 -27.60 -14.60 -5.75
C SER A 402 -26.76 -13.33 -5.56
N PRO A 403 -27.40 -12.15 -5.37
CA PRO A 403 -26.69 -10.89 -5.12
C PRO A 403 -25.84 -10.90 -3.85
N VAL A 404 -26.28 -11.61 -2.81
CA VAL A 404 -25.53 -11.76 -1.55
C VAL A 404 -24.23 -12.50 -1.78
N ILE A 405 -24.29 -13.68 -2.42
CA ILE A 405 -23.09 -14.48 -2.73
C ILE A 405 -22.18 -13.71 -3.70
N ALA A 406 -22.76 -13.03 -4.68
CA ALA A 406 -22.01 -12.23 -5.65
C ALA A 406 -21.18 -11.13 -4.97
N GLY A 407 -21.83 -10.31 -4.14
CA GLY A 407 -21.16 -9.21 -3.47
C GLY A 407 -20.19 -9.66 -2.38
N THR A 408 -20.50 -10.71 -1.59
CA THR A 408 -19.56 -11.22 -0.58
C THR A 408 -18.33 -11.86 -1.22
N ALA A 409 -18.50 -12.67 -2.27
CA ALA A 409 -17.39 -13.27 -3.00
C ALA A 409 -16.49 -12.21 -3.64
N ALA A 410 -17.07 -11.13 -4.18
CA ALA A 410 -16.31 -10.01 -4.73
C ALA A 410 -15.52 -9.24 -3.67
N LEU A 411 -16.12 -8.99 -2.49
CA LEU A 411 -15.44 -8.33 -1.37
C LEU A 411 -14.28 -9.18 -0.84
N VAL A 412 -14.49 -10.48 -0.66
CA VAL A 412 -13.43 -11.42 -0.27
C VAL A 412 -12.35 -11.48 -1.34
N GLY A 413 -12.73 -11.61 -2.61
CA GLY A 413 -11.80 -11.66 -3.73
C GLY A 413 -10.89 -10.43 -3.80
N LEU A 414 -11.49 -9.24 -3.65
CA LEU A 414 -10.76 -7.99 -3.60
C LEU A 414 -9.82 -7.91 -2.39
N ALA A 415 -10.28 -8.27 -1.19
CA ALA A 415 -9.44 -8.22 0.02
C ALA A 415 -8.21 -9.14 -0.08
N LEU A 416 -8.38 -10.35 -0.61
CA LEU A 416 -7.29 -11.29 -0.82
C LEU A 416 -6.30 -10.80 -1.90
N TYR A 417 -6.80 -10.23 -2.99
CA TYR A 417 -5.96 -9.63 -4.02
C TYR A 417 -5.16 -8.43 -3.48
N GLU A 418 -5.80 -7.51 -2.74
CA GLU A 418 -5.13 -6.37 -2.12
C GLU A 418 -4.03 -6.84 -1.14
N HIS A 419 -4.30 -7.90 -0.37
CA HIS A 419 -3.30 -8.50 0.50
C HIS A 419 -2.11 -9.04 -0.28
N ALA A 420 -2.36 -9.83 -1.33
CA ALA A 420 -1.31 -10.36 -2.19
C ALA A 420 -0.48 -9.24 -2.84
N PHE A 421 -1.13 -8.20 -3.37
CA PHE A 421 -0.46 -7.08 -4.05
C PHE A 421 0.42 -6.23 -3.11
N VAL A 422 -0.09 -5.91 -1.91
CA VAL A 422 0.66 -5.13 -0.92
C VAL A 422 1.85 -5.93 -0.37
N GLN A 423 1.65 -7.21 -0.06
CA GLN A 423 2.72 -8.01 0.54
C GLN A 423 3.79 -8.39 -0.49
N ALA A 424 3.40 -8.76 -1.70
CA ALA A 424 4.34 -9.11 -2.76
C ALA A 424 5.24 -7.92 -3.17
N GLY A 425 4.72 -6.68 -3.11
CA GLY A 425 5.52 -5.48 -3.37
C GLY A 425 6.69 -5.28 -2.40
N GLN A 426 6.63 -5.88 -1.21
CA GLN A 426 7.67 -5.80 -0.16
C GLN A 426 8.50 -7.08 -0.02
N ALA A 427 8.10 -8.16 -0.68
CA ALA A 427 8.74 -9.47 -0.63
C ALA A 427 10.09 -9.55 -1.37
N VAL A 428 10.52 -8.43 -1.96
CA VAL A 428 11.74 -8.34 -2.75
C VAL A 428 12.84 -7.66 -1.92
N PRO A 429 14.06 -8.22 -1.88
CA PRO A 429 15.16 -7.62 -1.12
C PRO A 429 15.57 -6.27 -1.70
N LEU A 430 16.00 -5.39 -0.80
CA LEU A 430 16.52 -4.07 -1.09
C LEU A 430 18.05 -4.07 -0.97
N ALA A 431 18.69 -3.02 -1.49
CA ALA A 431 20.12 -3.05 -1.79
C ALA A 431 21.02 -2.73 -0.61
#